data_AF-A0A761S104-F1
#
_entry.id   AF-A0A761S104-F1
#
_cell.length_a   1.000
_cell.length_b   1.000
_cell.length_c   1.000
_cell.angle_alpha   90.00
_cell.angle_beta   90.00
_cell.angle_gamma   90.00
#
_symmetry.space_group_name_H-M   'P 1'
#
loop_
_entity.id
_entity.type
_entity.pdbx_description
1 polymer ?
#
loop_
_entity_poly.entity_id
_entity_poly.type
_entity_poly.pdbx_seq_one_letter_code
_entity_poly.pdbx_strand_id
1 'polypeptide(L)'
;MDHEMTFSLSYEQLLQETEDQIKKCDLREAGPYYLQELNKARDFLAFWHRLALKGQTGTPDARSYERIDADWERLDALIRNGSSVT
;
A
#
# COMPACT_ATOMS: atom_id res chain seq x y z
N MET A 1 -13.81 -24.93 -22.80
CA MET A 1 -13.44 -23.51 -22.87
C MET A 1 -13.13 -23.09 -21.45
N ASP A 2 -11.85 -22.96 -21.13
CA ASP A 2 -11.44 -22.37 -19.86
C ASP A 2 -11.70 -20.87 -19.99
N HIS A 3 -12.75 -20.38 -19.33
CA HIS A 3 -12.97 -18.93 -19.24
C HIS A 3 -11.84 -18.34 -18.41
N GLU A 4 -10.93 -17.62 -19.07
CA GLU A 4 -9.89 -16.85 -18.41
C GLU A 4 -10.58 -15.84 -17.48
N MET A 5 -10.59 -16.13 -16.17
CA MET A 5 -11.15 -15.23 -15.18
C MET A 5 -10.21 -14.03 -15.04
N THR A 6 -10.61 -12.90 -15.60
CA THR A 6 -9.89 -11.64 -15.42
C THR A 6 -10.35 -10.99 -14.12
N PHE A 7 -9.51 -11.07 -13.10
CA PHE A 7 -9.72 -10.32 -11.85
C PHE A 7 -9.11 -8.93 -11.99
N SER A 8 -9.90 -7.91 -11.68
CA SER A 8 -9.44 -6.53 -11.56
C SER A 8 -9.85 -6.00 -10.20
N LEU A 9 -8.94 -5.26 -9.57
CA LEU A 9 -9.22 -4.52 -8.34
C LEU A 9 -9.43 -3.05 -8.71
N SER A 10 -10.42 -2.41 -8.10
CA SER A 10 -10.53 -0.95 -8.15
C SER A 10 -9.37 -0.31 -7.37
N TYR A 11 -9.13 0.98 -7.60
CA TYR A 11 -8.16 1.74 -6.83
C TYR A 11 -8.45 1.67 -5.32
N GLU A 12 -9.72 1.83 -4.91
CA GLU A 12 -10.10 1.73 -3.49
C GLU A 12 -9.85 0.32 -2.93
N GLN A 13 -10.16 -0.74 -3.70
CA GLN A 13 -9.92 -2.11 -3.24
C GLN A 13 -8.44 -2.40 -3.07
N LEU A 14 -7.60 -1.92 -3.99
CA LEU A 14 -6.15 -2.05 -3.91
C LEU A 14 -5.58 -1.28 -2.70
N LEU A 15 -6.08 -0.07 -2.45
CA LEU A 15 -5.70 0.75 -1.31
C LEU A 15 -6.07 0.09 0.02
N GLN A 16 -7.32 -0.39 0.14
CA GLN A 16 -7.81 -1.06 1.34
C GLN A 16 -7.03 -2.34 1.64
N GLU A 17 -6.78 -3.18 0.63
CA GLU A 17 -5.99 -4.40 0.79
C GLU A 17 -4.57 -4.07 1.27
N THR A 18 -3.94 -3.03 0.71
CA THR A 18 -2.59 -2.61 1.11
C THR A 18 -2.56 -2.13 2.56
N GLU A 19 -3.54 -1.33 2.96
CA GLU A 19 -3.69 -0.89 4.36
C GLU A 19 -3.86 -2.08 5.32
N ASP A 20 -4.69 -3.05 4.95
CA ASP A 20 -4.93 -4.24 5.77
C ASP A 20 -3.68 -5.14 5.86
N GLN A 21 -2.85 -5.22 4.81
CA GLN A 21 -1.57 -5.91 4.84
C GLN A 21 -0.54 -5.19 5.71
N ILE A 22 -0.45 -3.85 5.64
CA ILE A 22 0.43 -3.05 6.50
C ILE A 22 0.04 -3.22 7.98
N LYS A 23 -1.27 -3.21 8.30
CA LYS A 23 -1.76 -3.42 9.68
C LYS A 23 -1.47 -4.80 10.25
N LYS A 24 -1.25 -5.82 9.41
CA LYS A 24 -0.86 -7.16 9.83
C LYS A 24 0.63 -7.28 10.15
N CYS A 25 1.45 -6.32 9.72
CA CYS A 25 2.87 -6.29 10.06
C CYS A 25 3.06 -5.92 11.53
N ASP A 26 3.88 -6.70 12.23
CA ASP A 26 4.26 -6.41 13.60
C ASP A 26 5.36 -5.35 13.64
N LEU A 27 4.93 -4.09 13.66
CA LEU A 27 5.81 -2.93 13.64
C LEU A 27 6.31 -2.51 15.03
N ARG A 28 6.16 -3.34 16.06
CA ARG A 28 6.70 -3.04 17.40
C ARG A 28 8.23 -3.03 17.34
N GLU A 29 8.85 -1.90 17.65
CA GLU A 29 10.32 -1.74 17.63
C GLU A 29 11.05 -2.72 18.56
N ALA A 30 10.42 -3.11 19.67
CA ALA A 30 10.95 -4.11 20.60
C ALA A 30 10.81 -5.56 20.12
N GLY A 31 10.15 -5.81 18.99
CA GLY A 31 9.91 -7.14 18.44
C GLY A 31 11.16 -7.76 17.80
N PRO A 32 11.37 -9.09 17.93
CA PRO A 32 12.53 -9.77 17.36
C PRO A 32 12.58 -9.73 15.81
N TYR A 33 11.45 -9.41 15.17
CA TYR A 33 11.29 -9.35 13.71
C TYR A 33 10.98 -7.95 13.18
N TYR A 34 11.13 -6.90 14.00
CA TYR A 34 10.74 -5.53 13.65
C TYR A 34 11.27 -5.09 12.27
N LEU A 35 12.57 -5.26 12.01
CA LEU A 35 13.18 -4.84 10.76
C LEU A 35 12.61 -5.60 9.54
N GLN A 36 12.29 -6.88 9.71
CA GLN A 36 11.70 -7.71 8.66
C GLN A 36 10.26 -7.28 8.36
N GLU A 37 9.46 -7.05 9.41
CA GLU A 37 8.07 -6.61 9.26
C GLU A 37 7.99 -5.16 8.74
N LEU A 38 8.92 -4.29 9.14
CA LEU A 38 9.05 -2.94 8.60
C LEU A 38 9.36 -2.97 7.10
N ASN A 39 10.31 -3.80 6.67
CA ASN A 39 10.63 -3.96 5.24
C ASN A 39 9.44 -4.51 4.47
N LYS A 40 8.73 -5.50 5.02
CA LYS A 40 7.52 -6.07 4.42
C LYS A 40 6.41 -5.02 4.25
N ALA A 41 6.16 -4.18 5.26
CA ALA A 41 5.19 -3.09 5.17
C ALA A 41 5.58 -2.06 4.09
N ARG A 42 6.87 -1.72 3.99
CA ARG A 42 7.40 -0.83 2.95
C ARG A 42 7.27 -1.44 1.55
N ASP A 43 7.48 -2.75 1.41
CA ASP A 43 7.31 -3.45 0.14
C ASP A 43 5.85 -3.44 -0.32
N PHE A 44 4.88 -3.63 0.59
CA PHE A 44 3.45 -3.48 0.28
C PHE A 44 3.13 -2.07 -0.22
N LEU A 45 3.60 -1.03 0.47
CA LEU A 45 3.41 0.36 0.07
C LEU A 45 4.02 0.65 -1.32
N ALA A 46 5.27 0.23 -1.54
CA ALA A 46 5.95 0.43 -2.82
C ALA A 46 5.32 -0.36 -3.98
N PHE A 47 4.71 -1.51 -3.68
CA PHE A 47 3.97 -2.31 -4.66
C PHE A 47 2.64 -1.64 -5.02
N TRP A 48 1.87 -1.21 -4.02
CA TRP A 48 0.63 -0.44 -4.21
C TRP A 48 0.86 0.80 -5.08
N HIS A 49 1.88 1.60 -4.76
CA HIS A 49 2.17 2.83 -5.49
C HIS A 49 2.46 2.56 -6.98
N ARG A 50 3.24 1.50 -7.27
CA ARG A 50 3.51 1.08 -8.66
C ARG A 50 2.25 0.64 -9.39
N LEU A 51 1.34 -0.06 -8.72
CA LEU A 51 0.07 -0.48 -9.30
C LEU A 51 -0.89 0.70 -9.51
N ALA A 52 -0.98 1.62 -8.55
CA ALA A 52 -1.76 2.84 -8.65
C ALA A 52 -1.34 3.70 -9.85
N LEU A 53 -0.03 3.89 -10.04
CA LEU A 53 0.52 4.61 -11.20
C LEU A 53 0.22 3.90 -12.53
N LYS A 54 0.32 2.56 -12.57
CA LYS A 54 -0.02 1.78 -13.77
C LYS A 54 -1.52 1.77 -14.07
N GLY A 55 -2.35 1.85 -13.03
CA GLY A 55 -3.81 1.91 -13.13
C GLY A 55 -4.34 3.24 -13.68
N GLN A 56 -3.50 4.28 -13.72
CA GLN A 56 -3.79 5.54 -14.43
C GLN A 56 -3.67 5.31 -15.95
N THR A 57 -4.64 4.61 -16.54
CA THR A 57 -4.73 4.42 -17.99
C THR A 57 -5.48 5.59 -18.62
N GLY A 58 -4.75 6.60 -19.11
CA GLY A 58 -5.35 7.77 -19.77
C GLY A 58 -4.45 8.99 -19.74
N THR A 59 -4.97 10.17 -20.10
CA THR A 59 -4.31 11.45 -19.84
C THR A 59 -4.36 11.68 -18.32
N PRO A 60 -3.22 11.65 -17.63
CA PRO A 60 -3.24 11.83 -16.18
C PRO A 60 -3.76 13.22 -15.84
N ASP A 61 -4.87 13.32 -15.10
CA ASP A 61 -5.25 14.59 -14.47
C ASP A 61 -4.29 14.81 -13.29
N ALA A 62 -3.84 16.06 -13.07
CA ALA A 62 -2.97 16.40 -11.95
C ALA A 62 -3.59 15.94 -10.61
N ARG A 63 -4.93 15.99 -10.51
CA ARG A 63 -5.71 15.51 -9.36
C ARG A 63 -5.57 14.01 -9.07
N SER A 64 -5.29 13.19 -10.08
CA SER A 64 -5.04 11.76 -9.88
C SER A 64 -3.73 11.51 -9.14
N TYR A 65 -2.68 12.27 -9.47
CA TYR A 65 -1.39 12.17 -8.78
C TYR A 65 -1.49 12.71 -7.35
N GLU A 66 -2.16 13.86 -7.16
CA GLU A 66 -2.38 14.42 -5.82
C GLU A 66 -3.10 13.42 -4.89
N ARG A 67 -4.09 12.68 -5.42
CA ARG A 67 -4.76 11.62 -4.64
C ARG A 67 -3.82 10.48 -4.30
N ILE A 68 -3.03 10.00 -5.26
CA ILE A 68 -2.06 8.92 -5.04
C ILE A 68 -1.01 9.33 -4.00
N ASP A 69 -0.50 10.55 -4.08
CA ASP A 69 0.51 11.08 -3.15
C ASP A 69 -0.08 11.22 -1.73
N ALA A 70 -1.30 11.75 -1.61
CA ALA A 70 -1.99 11.87 -0.32
C ALA A 70 -2.25 10.50 0.32
N ASP A 71 -2.69 9.51 -0.46
CA ASP A 71 -2.90 8.14 0.00
C ASP A 71 -1.57 7.46 0.35
N TRP A 72 -0.49 7.74 -0.38
CA TRP A 72 0.85 7.26 -0.06
C TRP A 72 1.33 7.79 1.30
N GLU A 73 1.18 9.09 1.54
CA GLU A 73 1.56 9.72 2.82
C GLU A 73 0.77 9.13 3.99
N ARG A 74 -0.53 8.87 3.80
CA ARG A 74 -1.37 8.21 4.80
C ARG A 74 -0.88 6.81 5.13
N LEU A 75 -0.55 5.99 4.12
CA LEU A 75 -0.03 4.64 4.35
C LEU A 75 1.36 4.65 4.98
N ASP A 76 2.24 5.56 4.56
CA ASP A 76 3.57 5.73 5.17
C ASP A 76 3.47 6.18 6.64
N ALA A 77 2.51 7.06 6.96
CA ALA A 77 2.22 7.44 8.33
C ALA A 77 1.74 6.25 9.18
N LEU A 78 0.97 5.31 8.63
CA LEU A 78 0.60 4.08 9.35
C LEU A 78 1.83 3.24 9.70
N ILE A 79 2.79 3.13 8.79
CA ILE A 79 4.05 2.41 9.04
C ILE A 79 4.85 3.11 10.14
N ARG A 80 5.03 4.42 10.05
CA ARG A 80 5.79 5.22 11.05
C ARG A 80 5.13 5.22 12.43
N ASN A 81 3.80 5.31 12.49
CA ASN A 81 3.07 5.30 13.75
C ASN A 81 3.07 3.91 14.38
N GLY A 82 3.02 2.84 13.58
CA GLY A 82 3.19 1.46 14.06
C GLY A 82 4.56 1.23 14.70
N SER A 83 5.62 1.83 14.14
CA SER A 83 6.98 1.82 14.69
C SER A 83 7.12 2.57 16.02
N SER A 84 6.34 3.64 16.22
CA SER A 84 6.54 4.58 17.33
C SER A 84 5.79 4.21 18.63
N VAL A 85 5.03 3.11 18.66
CA VAL A 85 4.37 2.64 19.88
C VAL A 85 5.40 1.93 20.76
N THR A 86 6.06 2.71 21.62
CA THR A 86 6.92 2.26 22.74
C THR A 86 6.09 1.76 23.92
#